data_AF-A0A843GN91-F1
#
_entry.id   AF-A0A843GN91-F1
#
_cell.length_a   1.000
_cell.length_b   1.000
_cell.length_c   1.000
_cell.angle_alpha   90.00
_cell.angle_beta   90.00
_cell.angle_gamma   90.00
#
_symmetry.space_group_name_H-M   'P 1'
#
loop_
_entity.id
_entity.type
_entity.pdbx_description
1 polymer ?
#
loop_
_entity_poly.entity_id
_entity_poly.type
_entity_poly.pdbx_seq_one_letter_code
_entity_poly.pdbx_strand_id
1 'polypeptide(L)'
;MGRFQNLHLADFSLYSQYRTLFKTDVSSAQAILSNSQLNNKAFGASDINDITDDIATIENYYYSNVPLRLSSLLSELGEEIGELKNCGDYSTSVAYKKKNIVNYNNQLYFCLEDNQGEPFSPR
;
A
#
# COMPACT_ATOMS: atom_id res chain seq x y z
N MET A 1 -22.86 5.39 0.29
CA MET A 1 -23.20 6.75 0.78
C MET A 1 -24.15 7.41 -0.19
N GLY A 2 -25.25 7.99 0.29
CA GLY A 2 -26.14 8.81 -0.54
C GLY A 2 -25.46 10.11 -0.95
N ARG A 3 -25.89 10.73 -2.05
CA ARG A 3 -25.36 12.05 -2.44
C ARG A 3 -25.75 13.10 -1.39
N PHE A 4 -24.81 13.92 -0.96
CA PHE A 4 -25.08 15.05 -0.07
C PHE A 4 -26.09 16.01 -0.73
N GLN A 5 -27.03 16.51 0.05
CA GLN A 5 -28.07 17.44 -0.39
C GLN A 5 -27.87 18.81 0.24
N ASN A 6 -28.35 19.85 -0.45
CA ASN A 6 -28.33 21.21 0.08
C ASN A 6 -29.33 21.36 1.23
N LEU A 7 -29.00 22.24 2.18
CA LEU A 7 -29.96 22.73 3.17
C LEU A 7 -31.00 23.62 2.48
N HIS A 8 -32.27 23.36 2.78
CA HIS A 8 -33.41 24.16 2.31
C HIS A 8 -33.96 24.99 3.47
N LEU A 9 -34.79 26.00 3.16
CA LEU A 9 -35.36 26.89 4.19
C LEU A 9 -36.13 26.12 5.29
N ALA A 10 -36.81 25.03 4.91
CA ALA A 10 -37.52 24.17 5.85
C ALA A 10 -36.61 23.49 6.88
N ASP A 11 -35.31 23.32 6.57
CA ASP A 11 -34.31 22.66 7.41
C ASP A 11 -33.72 23.60 8.47
N PHE A 12 -33.98 24.92 8.36
CA PHE A 12 -33.28 25.95 9.12
C PHE A 12 -33.44 25.80 10.64
N SER A 13 -34.66 25.57 11.13
CA SER A 13 -34.91 25.46 12.57
C SER A 13 -34.19 24.25 13.16
N LEU A 14 -34.32 23.09 12.50
CA LEU A 14 -33.78 21.82 12.93
C LEU A 14 -32.25 21.81 12.88
N TYR A 15 -31.65 22.38 11.83
CA TYR A 15 -30.20 22.54 11.71
C TYR A 15 -29.64 23.55 12.73
N SER A 16 -30.36 24.63 13.03
CA SER A 16 -29.96 25.60 14.05
C SER A 16 -29.96 24.99 15.45
N GLN A 17 -30.93 24.12 15.73
CA GLN A 17 -31.01 23.36 16.98
C GLN A 17 -29.86 22.35 17.09
N TYR A 18 -29.59 21.59 16.01
CA TYR A 18 -28.44 20.69 15.91
C TYR A 18 -27.13 21.42 16.21
N ARG A 19 -26.88 22.56 15.56
CA ARG A 19 -25.64 23.34 15.75
C ARG A 19 -25.45 23.87 17.16
N THR A 20 -26.54 24.19 17.85
CA THR A 20 -26.49 24.66 19.24
C THR A 20 -26.10 23.51 20.15
N LEU A 21 -26.78 22.37 20.00
CA LEU A 21 -26.54 21.18 20.82
C LEU A 21 -25.19 20.53 20.53
N PHE A 22 -24.72 20.52 19.29
CA PHE A 22 -23.42 19.92 18.93
C PHE A 22 -22.24 20.49 19.73
N LYS A 23 -22.35 21.74 20.21
CA LYS A 23 -21.33 22.39 21.03
C LYS A 23 -21.40 22.08 22.52
N THR A 24 -22.54 21.60 23.02
CA THR A 24 -22.84 21.52 24.46
C THR A 24 -23.29 20.13 24.92
N ASP A 25 -23.95 19.37 24.07
CA ASP A 25 -24.50 18.04 24.31
C ASP A 25 -24.57 17.26 22.99
N VAL A 26 -23.51 16.50 22.73
CA VAL A 26 -23.35 15.70 21.51
C VAL A 26 -24.41 14.60 21.41
N SER A 27 -24.84 14.00 22.53
CA SER A 27 -25.86 12.94 22.53
C SER A 27 -27.21 13.46 22.04
N SER A 28 -27.64 14.62 22.54
CA SER A 28 -28.86 15.27 22.08
C SER A 28 -28.75 15.78 20.64
N ALA A 29 -27.56 16.23 20.22
CA ALA A 29 -27.31 16.59 18.82
C ALA A 29 -27.43 15.37 17.87
N GLN A 30 -26.92 14.20 18.28
CA GLN A 30 -27.01 12.95 17.51
C GLN A 30 -28.47 12.51 17.30
N ALA A 31 -29.34 12.72 18.29
CA ALA A 31 -30.77 12.41 18.17
C ALA A 31 -31.45 13.26 17.08
N ILE A 32 -31.02 14.51 16.88
CA ILE A 32 -31.55 15.37 15.80
C ILE A 32 -31.13 14.87 14.42
N LEU A 33 -29.93 14.29 14.29
CA LEU A 33 -29.46 13.69 13.04
C LEU A 33 -30.27 12.46 12.61
N SER A 34 -31.03 11.86 13.52
CA SER A 34 -31.95 10.76 13.17
C SER A 34 -33.21 11.24 12.44
N ASN A 35 -33.45 12.55 12.37
CA ASN A 35 -34.56 13.10 11.60
C ASN A 35 -34.27 13.00 10.10
N SER A 36 -35.16 12.34 9.37
CA SER A 36 -35.02 12.09 7.93
C SER A 36 -34.85 13.35 7.08
N GLN A 37 -35.31 14.50 7.58
CA GLN A 37 -35.17 15.79 6.93
C GLN A 37 -33.69 16.25 6.80
N LEU A 38 -32.81 15.79 7.70
CA LEU A 38 -31.37 16.10 7.70
C LEU A 38 -30.50 14.98 7.11
N ASN A 39 -31.10 13.88 6.63
CA ASN A 39 -30.37 12.79 5.99
C ASN A 39 -29.52 13.32 4.83
N ASN A 40 -28.21 13.02 4.85
CA ASN A 40 -27.23 13.47 3.87
C ASN A 40 -27.12 15.01 3.73
N LYS A 41 -27.54 15.78 4.73
CA LYS A 41 -27.41 17.26 4.75
C LYS A 41 -26.57 17.78 5.91
N ALA A 42 -26.40 16.98 6.95
CA ALA A 42 -25.63 17.35 8.12
C ALA A 42 -24.30 16.58 8.14
N PHE A 43 -23.22 17.32 8.41
CA PHE A 43 -21.90 16.76 8.68
C PHE A 43 -21.83 16.43 10.18
N GLY A 44 -21.79 15.13 10.48
CA GLY A 44 -21.70 14.60 11.84
C GLY A 44 -20.28 14.23 12.23
N ALA A 45 -20.12 13.77 13.47
CA ALA A 45 -18.83 13.27 13.96
C ALA A 45 -18.35 12.02 13.19
N SER A 46 -19.27 11.15 12.75
CA SER A 46 -18.92 9.99 11.94
C SER A 46 -18.30 10.38 10.61
N ASP A 47 -18.87 11.38 9.92
CA ASP A 47 -18.35 11.82 8.62
C ASP A 47 -16.94 12.45 8.77
N ILE A 48 -16.70 13.15 9.88
CA ILE A 48 -15.39 13.72 10.20
C ILE A 48 -14.36 12.61 10.50
N ASN A 49 -14.77 11.59 11.25
CA ASN A 49 -13.92 10.43 11.52
C ASN A 49 -13.58 9.68 10.23
N ASP A 50 -14.58 9.41 9.38
CA ASP A 50 -14.38 8.76 8.08
C ASP A 50 -13.38 9.54 7.21
N ILE A 51 -13.50 10.87 7.13
CA ILE A 51 -12.55 11.72 6.39
C ILE A 51 -11.15 11.69 7.02
N THR A 52 -11.06 11.67 8.35
CA THR A 52 -9.76 11.60 9.05
C THR A 52 -9.08 10.27 8.77
N ASP A 53 -9.83 9.17 8.80
CA ASP A 53 -9.34 7.83 8.50
C ASP A 53 -8.92 7.70 7.03
N ASP A 54 -9.70 8.27 6.11
CA ASP A 54 -9.36 8.32 4.68
C ASP A 54 -8.08 9.11 4.43
N ILE A 55 -7.92 10.29 5.07
CA ILE A 55 -6.71 11.10 4.98
C ILE A 55 -5.50 10.33 5.51
N ALA A 56 -5.61 9.73 6.70
CA ALA A 56 -4.55 8.94 7.30
C ALA A 56 -4.17 7.73 6.42
N THR A 57 -5.15 7.10 5.77
CA THR A 57 -4.94 5.99 4.84
C THR A 57 -4.14 6.45 3.62
N ILE A 58 -4.52 7.58 3.02
CA ILE A 58 -3.81 8.17 1.89
C ILE A 58 -2.38 8.54 2.29
N GLU A 59 -2.18 9.22 3.42
CA GLU A 59 -0.86 9.60 3.91
C GLU A 59 0.04 8.38 4.10
N ASN A 60 -0.48 7.32 4.73
CA ASN A 60 0.27 6.08 4.91
C ASN A 60 0.63 5.41 3.57
N TYR A 61 -0.27 5.42 2.60
CA TYR A 61 0.04 4.88 1.28
C TYR A 61 1.19 5.64 0.59
N TYR A 62 1.11 6.97 0.55
CA TYR A 62 2.08 7.78 -0.20
C TYR A 62 3.42 7.98 0.52
N TYR A 63 3.41 8.17 1.84
CA TYR A 63 4.62 8.52 2.59
C TYR A 63 5.33 7.32 3.22
N SER A 64 4.60 6.28 3.60
CA SER A 64 5.19 5.10 4.24
C SER A 64 5.28 3.93 3.27
N ASN A 65 4.15 3.48 2.72
CA ASN A 65 4.09 2.22 2.00
C ASN A 65 4.77 2.28 0.62
N VAL A 66 4.60 3.36 -0.14
CA VAL A 66 5.24 3.51 -1.46
C VAL A 66 6.78 3.58 -1.33
N PRO A 67 7.37 4.44 -0.48
CA PRO A 67 8.82 4.45 -0.28
C PRO A 67 9.37 3.12 0.25
N LEU A 68 8.68 2.48 1.19
CA LEU A 68 9.05 1.16 1.70
C LEU A 68 9.06 0.11 0.57
N ARG A 69 7.99 0.05 -0.24
CA ARG A 69 7.91 -0.90 -1.35
C ARG A 69 8.99 -0.64 -2.40
N LEU A 70 9.26 0.61 -2.73
CA LEU A 70 10.33 0.97 -3.67
C LEU A 70 11.70 0.57 -3.12
N SER A 71 11.96 0.82 -1.84
CA SER A 71 13.20 0.40 -1.17
C SER A 71 13.38 -1.13 -1.19
N SER A 72 12.34 -1.88 -0.85
CA SER A 72 12.36 -3.35 -0.94
C SER A 72 12.64 -3.83 -2.36
N LEU A 73 11.96 -3.26 -3.37
CA LEU A 73 12.18 -3.64 -4.77
C LEU A 73 13.61 -3.33 -5.24
N LEU A 74 14.18 -2.20 -4.81
CA LEU A 74 15.57 -1.86 -5.12
C LEU A 74 16.56 -2.82 -4.44
N SER A 75 16.27 -3.25 -3.21
CA SER A 75 17.09 -4.25 -2.50
C SER A 75 17.03 -5.61 -3.20
N GLU A 76 15.82 -6.09 -3.52
CA GLU A 76 15.59 -7.33 -4.27
C GLU A 76 16.34 -7.30 -5.61
N LEU A 77 16.24 -6.20 -6.36
CA LEU A 77 16.94 -6.03 -7.63
C LEU A 77 18.47 -6.01 -7.44
N GLY A 78 18.97 -5.36 -6.39
CA GLY A 78 20.40 -5.32 -6.07
C GLY A 78 20.97 -6.70 -5.79
N GLU A 79 20.25 -7.54 -5.06
CA GLU A 79 20.61 -8.94 -4.82
C GLU A 79 20.62 -9.74 -6.13
N GLU A 80 19.59 -9.59 -6.97
CA GLU A 80 19.55 -10.30 -8.25
C GLU A 80 20.68 -9.91 -9.21
N ILE A 81 21.03 -8.62 -9.27
CA ILE A 81 22.15 -8.12 -10.07
C ILE A 81 23.48 -8.62 -9.49
N GLY A 82 23.62 -8.64 -8.17
CA GLY A 82 24.81 -9.16 -7.49
C GLY A 82 25.10 -10.63 -7.82
N GLU A 83 24.05 -11.42 -8.05
CA GLU A 83 24.17 -12.81 -8.50
C GLU A 83 24.35 -12.97 -10.02
N LEU A 84 24.13 -11.92 -10.81
CA LEU A 84 24.46 -11.92 -12.23
C LEU A 84 25.95 -11.58 -12.44
N LYS A 85 26.83 -12.52 -12.06
CA LYS A 85 28.28 -12.35 -12.17
C LYS A 85 28.94 -13.49 -12.94
N ASN A 86 30.04 -13.16 -13.61
CA ASN A 86 30.96 -14.14 -14.18
C ASN A 86 31.90 -14.66 -13.08
N CYS A 87 31.83 -15.95 -12.79
CA CYS A 87 32.62 -16.62 -11.76
C CYS A 87 33.91 -17.24 -12.31
N GLY A 88 34.25 -16.99 -13.58
CA GLY A 88 35.46 -17.51 -14.22
C GLY A 88 35.31 -18.96 -14.65
N ASP A 89 36.39 -19.74 -14.56
CA ASP A 89 36.39 -21.14 -14.97
C ASP A 89 35.59 -22.00 -13.98
N TYR A 90 34.85 -22.96 -14.52
CA TYR A 90 34.07 -23.90 -13.72
C TYR A 90 34.97 -24.76 -12.82
N SER A 91 34.55 -24.94 -11.58
CA SER A 91 35.16 -25.82 -10.60
C SER A 91 34.10 -26.59 -9.82
N THR A 92 34.33 -27.87 -9.58
CA THR A 92 33.45 -28.70 -8.75
C THR A 92 33.48 -28.33 -7.27
N SER A 93 34.49 -27.57 -6.82
CA SER A 93 34.63 -27.09 -5.44
C SER A 93 33.89 -25.79 -5.14
N VAL A 94 33.34 -25.12 -6.16
CA VAL A 94 32.66 -23.84 -6.03
C VAL A 94 31.15 -24.05 -6.04
N ALA A 95 30.45 -23.40 -5.11
CA ALA A 95 29.00 -23.29 -5.14
C ALA A 95 28.60 -22.09 -6.00
N TYR A 96 27.79 -22.34 -7.02
CA TYR A 96 27.28 -21.33 -7.94
C TYR A 96 25.82 -21.05 -7.64
N LYS A 97 25.44 -19.78 -7.69
CA LYS A 97 24.05 -19.36 -7.58
C LYS A 97 23.39 -19.33 -8.93
N LYS A 98 22.06 -19.50 -8.94
CA LYS A 98 21.25 -19.23 -10.12
C LYS A 98 21.64 -17.88 -10.72
N LYS A 99 21.75 -17.81 -12.05
CA LYS A 99 22.23 -16.67 -12.83
C LYS A 99 23.74 -16.40 -12.84
N ASN A 100 24.55 -17.12 -12.05
CA ASN A 100 26.00 -17.06 -12.22
C ASN A 100 26.42 -17.60 -13.61
N ILE A 101 27.49 -17.03 -14.15
CA ILE A 101 28.05 -17.38 -15.45
C ILE A 101 29.43 -18.01 -15.25
N VAL A 102 29.75 -19.08 -15.96
CA VAL A 102 31.09 -19.70 -15.91
C VAL A 102 31.59 -20.10 -17.29
N ASN A 103 32.90 -20.25 -17.41
CA ASN A 103 33.56 -20.87 -18.56
C ASN A 103 33.79 -22.36 -18.31
N TYR A 104 33.37 -23.20 -19.25
CA TYR A 104 33.68 -24.63 -19.23
C TYR A 104 33.93 -25.10 -20.66
N ASN A 105 35.05 -25.77 -20.92
CA ASN A 105 35.44 -26.25 -22.27
C ASN A 105 35.32 -25.17 -23.38
N ASN A 106 35.83 -23.97 -23.10
CA ASN A 106 35.80 -22.80 -24.02
C ASN A 106 34.39 -22.32 -24.40
N GLN A 107 33.36 -22.70 -23.63
CA GLN A 107 31.99 -22.22 -23.78
C GLN A 107 31.51 -21.55 -22.49
N LEU A 108 30.64 -20.55 -22.65
CA LEU A 108 29.98 -19.87 -21.55
C LEU A 108 28.70 -20.60 -21.18
N TYR A 109 28.53 -20.88 -19.89
CA TYR A 109 27.34 -21.51 -19.34
C TYR A 109 26.69 -20.60 -18.30
N PHE A 110 25.37 -20.71 -18.20
CA PHE A 110 24.53 -19.96 -17.25
C PHE A 110 23.88 -20.93 -16.28
N CYS A 111 23.96 -20.63 -14.98
CA CYS A 111 23.38 -21.49 -13.95
C CYS A 111 21.86 -21.29 -13.86
N LEU A 112 21.07 -22.34 -14.15
CA LEU A 112 19.59 -22.27 -14.16
C LEU A 112 18.97 -22.41 -12.77
N GLU A 113 19.70 -23.03 -11.84
CA GLU A 113 19.36 -23.25 -10.44
C GLU A 113 20.65 -23.20 -9.60
N ASP A 114 20.53 -23.10 -8.27
CA ASP A 114 21.70 -23.16 -7.39
C ASP A 114 22.39 -24.52 -7.57
N ASN A 115 23.70 -24.51 -7.83
CA ASN A 115 24.47 -25.69 -8.18
C ASN A 115 25.75 -25.79 -7.33
N GLN A 116 26.11 -27.01 -6.93
CA GLN A 116 27.39 -27.31 -6.34
C GLN A 116 27.93 -28.62 -6.94
N GLY A 117 29.03 -28.52 -7.68
CA GLY A 117 29.77 -29.72 -8.11
C GLY A 117 29.17 -30.52 -9.27
N GLU A 118 27.95 -30.24 -9.72
CA GLU A 118 27.37 -30.93 -10.87
C GLU A 118 27.86 -30.29 -12.18
N PRO A 119 28.35 -31.09 -13.14
CA PRO A 119 28.77 -30.58 -14.46
C PRO A 119 27.56 -30.12 -15.29
N PHE A 120 27.77 -29.13 -16.15
CA PHE A 120 26.71 -28.60 -17.01
C PHE A 120 26.18 -29.66 -17.96
N SER A 121 24.87 -29.90 -17.92
CA SER A 121 24.17 -30.74 -18.89
C SER A 121 23.58 -29.86 -20.00
N PRO A 122 23.98 -30.03 -21.27
CA PRO A 122 23.30 -29.37 -22.38
C PRO A 122 21.88 -29.95 -22.49
N ARG A 123 20.86 -29.10 -22.34
CA ARG A 123 19.50 -29.41 -22.78
C ARG A 123 19.33 -29.08 -24.25
#